data_AF-A0A2B2BRX2-F1
#
_entry.id   AF-A0A2B2BRX2-F1
#
_cell.length_a   1.000
_cell.length_b   1.000
_cell.length_c   1.000
_cell.angle_alpha   90.00
_cell.angle_beta   90.00
_cell.angle_gamma   90.00
#
_symmetry.space_group_name_H-M   'P 1'
#
loop_
_entity.id
_entity.type
_entity.pdbx_description
1 polymer ?
#
loop_
_entity_poly.entity_id
_entity_poly.type
_entity_poly.pdbx_seq_one_letter_code
_entity_poly.pdbx_strand_id
1 'polypeptide(L)' 'MICKCGGILSVIRIEEYPENTKDKINYDRLCDVECLSCGKIYYSQPYDFGKSLNRVKRLPR' A
#
# COMPACT_ATOMS: atom_id res chain seq x y z
N MET A 1 -6.71 -4.59 -4.74
CA MET A 1 -7.48 -4.82 -3.51
C MET A 1 -8.97 -4.70 -3.84
N ILE A 2 -9.81 -5.63 -3.37
CA ILE A 2 -11.24 -5.68 -3.68
C ILE A 2 -12.05 -5.39 -2.40
N CYS A 3 -13.03 -4.50 -2.49
CA CYS A 3 -13.96 -4.18 -1.41
C CYS A 3 -14.99 -5.31 -1.24
N LYS A 4 -15.63 -5.40 -0.06
CA LYS A 4 -16.69 -6.40 0.18
C LYS A 4 -17.88 -6.29 -0.78
N CYS A 5 -18.10 -5.12 -1.37
CA CYS A 5 -19.13 -4.92 -2.41
C CYS A 5 -18.69 -5.35 -3.82
N GLY A 6 -17.47 -5.86 -4.00
CA GLY A 6 -16.89 -6.19 -5.31
C GLY A 6 -16.16 -5.03 -6.00
N GLY A 7 -16.23 -3.82 -5.45
CA GLY A 7 -15.57 -2.63 -6.01
C GLY A 7 -14.04 -2.63 -5.84
N ILE A 8 -13.36 -1.83 -6.67
CA ILE A 8 -11.90 -1.62 -6.59
C ILE A 8 -11.58 -0.67 -5.44
N LEU A 9 -10.59 -1.02 -4.62
CA LEU A 9 -10.04 -0.15 -3.58
C LEU A 9 -8.84 0.64 -4.14
N SER A 10 -8.91 1.96 -4.06
CA SER A 10 -7.86 2.90 -4.47
C SER A 10 -7.13 3.47 -3.26
N VAL A 11 -5.81 3.57 -3.32
CA VAL A 11 -5.01 4.21 -2.27
C VAL A 11 -5.27 5.73 -2.28
N ILE A 12 -5.60 6.29 -1.13
CA ILE A 12 -5.86 7.73 -0.95
C ILE A 12 -4.85 8.41 -0.02
N ARG A 13 -4.19 7.65 0.86
CA ARG A 13 -3.13 8.13 1.75
C ARG A 13 -2.14 7.01 2.00
N ILE A 14 -0.85 7.33 2.06
CA ILE A 14 0.22 6.42 2.48
C ILE A 14 0.87 7.03 3.71
N GLU A 15 1.17 6.21 4.71
CA GLU A 15 1.94 6.61 5.89
C GLU A 15 3.30 7.18 5.47
N GLU A 16 3.71 8.27 6.09
CA GLU A 16 5.06 8.79 5.96
C GLU A 16 6.03 7.97 6.82
N TYR A 17 7.29 7.90 6.42
CA TYR A 17 8.29 7.27 7.27
C TYR A 17 8.49 8.12 8.53
N PRO A 18 8.50 7.53 9.74
CA PRO A 18 8.95 8.23 10.94
C PRO A 18 10.34 8.85 10.72
N GLU A 19 10.58 10.05 11.28
CA GLU A 19 11.76 10.90 11.00
C GLU A 19 13.11 10.17 11.12
N ASN A 20 13.19 9.17 12.00
CA ASN A 20 14.42 8.43 12.30
C ASN A 20 14.45 7.00 11.72
N THR A 21 13.61 6.70 10.73
CA THR A 21 13.57 5.38 10.08
C THR A 21 14.82 5.17 9.23
N LYS A 22 15.78 4.41 9.76
CA LYS A 22 17.03 4.05 9.07
C LYS A 22 16.80 3.06 7.93
N ASP A 23 15.95 2.07 8.16
CA ASP A 23 15.66 1.01 7.18
C ASP A 23 14.30 1.23 6.52
N LYS A 24 14.27 2.11 5.52
CA LYS A 24 13.05 2.41 4.76
C LYS A 24 12.62 1.26 3.84
N ILE A 25 13.52 0.34 3.50
CA ILE A 25 13.25 -0.74 2.54
C ILE A 25 12.38 -1.81 3.19
N ASN A 26 12.66 -2.13 4.45
CA ASN A 26 11.92 -3.15 5.20
C ASN A 26 10.86 -2.56 6.13
N TYR A 27 10.58 -1.24 6.05
CA TYR A 27 9.53 -0.62 6.84
C TYR A 27 8.16 -0.86 6.18
N ASP A 28 7.32 -1.64 6.86
CA ASP A 28 5.96 -1.95 6.44
C ASP A 28 5.03 -0.76 6.70
N ARG A 29 4.93 0.12 5.71
CA ARG A 29 4.02 1.27 5.77
C ARG A 29 2.57 0.85 5.70
N LEU A 30 1.73 1.67 6.32
CA LEU A 30 0.29 1.59 6.19
C LEU A 30 -0.22 2.54 5.09
N CYS A 31 -1.42 2.26 4.60
CA CYS A 31 -2.15 3.12 3.69
C CYS A 31 -3.64 3.13 4.02
N ASP A 32 -4.31 4.19 3.62
CA ASP A 32 -5.77 4.21 3.59
C ASP A 32 -6.23 4.05 2.17
N VAL A 33 -7.34 3.33 2.01
CA VAL A 33 -7.94 3.07 0.71
C VAL A 33 -9.43 3.41 0.72
N GLU A 34 -9.92 3.84 -0.43
CA GLU A 34 -11.33 4.12 -0.67
C GLU A 34 -11.87 3.19 -1.75
N CYS A 35 -13.07 2.66 -1.54
CA CYS A 35 -13.77 1.90 -2.57
C CYS A 35 -14.38 2.83 -3.61
N LEU A 36 -13.94 2.72 -4.86
CA LEU A 36 -14.46 3.54 -5.97
C LEU A 36 -15.93 3.26 -6.32
N SER A 37 -16.50 2.16 -5.81
CA SER A 37 -17.89 1.79 -6.09
C SER A 37 -18.88 2.17 -4.99
N CYS A 38 -18.46 2.19 -3.72
CA CYS A 38 -19.36 2.46 -2.59
C CYS A 38 -18.86 3.54 -1.63
N GLY A 39 -17.72 4.19 -1.91
CA GLY A 39 -17.16 5.27 -1.09
C GLY A 39 -16.64 4.85 0.29
N LYS A 40 -16.65 3.55 0.60
CA LYS A 40 -16.19 3.07 1.91
C LYS A 40 -14.67 3.24 2.04
N ILE A 41 -14.26 3.90 3.11
CA ILE A 41 -12.85 4.09 3.48
C ILE A 41 -12.42 2.98 4.43
N TYR A 42 -11.24 2.43 4.19
CA TYR A 42 -10.54 1.51 5.07
C TYR A 42 -9.22 2.14 5.47
N TYR A 43 -9.06 2.36 6.77
CA TYR A 43 -7.86 2.98 7.32
C TYR A 43 -6.81 1.93 7.67
N SER A 44 -5.54 2.34 7.71
CA SER A 44 -4.43 1.56 8.26
C SER A 44 -4.31 0.15 7.64
N GLN A 45 -4.52 0.05 6.33
CA GLN A 45 -4.30 -1.16 5.56
C GLN A 45 -2.82 -1.34 5.23
N PRO A 46 -2.31 -2.57 5.07
CA PRO A 46 -0.92 -2.78 4.69
C PRO A 46 -0.66 -2.30 3.27
N TYR A 47 0.31 -1.39 3.10
CA TYR A 47 0.73 -0.92 1.77
C TYR A 47 1.38 -2.05 0.98
N ASP A 48 1.09 -2.16 -0.31
CA ASP A 48 1.53 -3.26 -1.18
C ASP A 48 1.27 -4.67 -0.61
N PHE A 49 0.18 -4.84 0.15
CA PHE A 49 -0.16 -6.09 0.86
C PHE A 49 0.89 -6.54 1.89
N GLY A 50 1.69 -5.62 2.42
CA GLY A 50 2.79 -5.93 3.33
C GLY A 50 3.90 -6.74 2.65
N LYS A 51 4.05 -6.57 1.32
CA LYS A 51 5.11 -7.20 0.54
C LYS A 51 6.05 -6.13 0.02
N SER A 52 7.34 -6.38 0.13
CA SER A 52 8.39 -5.63 -0.55
C SER A 52 8.37 -5.98 -2.05
N LEU A 53 7.36 -5.51 -2.78
CA LEU A 53 7.06 -5.89 -4.17
C LEU A 53 7.96 -5.19 -5.21
N ASN A 54 9.19 -4.82 -4.86
CA ASN A 54 10.16 -4.35 -5.85
C ASN A 54 10.95 -5.55 -6.41
N ARG A 55 10.29 -6.38 -7.22
CA ARG A 55 11.00 -7.34 -8.07
C ARG A 55 11.78 -6.57 -9.14
N VAL A 56 13.03 -6.21 -8.83
CA VAL A 56 13.94 -5.63 -9.83
C VAL A 56 14.24 -6.70 -10.88
N LYS A 57 13.83 -6.46 -12.13
CA LYS A 57 14.14 -7.36 -13.25
C LYS A 57 15.65 -7.25 -13.54
N ARG A 58 16.39 -8.36 -13.48
CA ARG A 58 17.78 -8.37 -13.96
C ARG A 58 17.77 -8.13 -15.47
N LEU A 59 18.38 -7.03 -15.91
CA LEU A 59 18.67 -6.81 -17.32
C LEU A 59 19.92 -7.63 -17.70
N PRO A 60 19.91 -8.41 -18.79
CA PRO A 60 21.13 -9.00 -19.32
C PRO A 60 22.09 -7.89 -19.77
N ARG A 61 23.40 -8.12 -19.55
CA ARG A 61 24.49 -7.22 -19.96
C ARG A 61 24.62 -7.14 -21.47
#